data_AF-A0A673MBP5-F1
#
_entry.id   AF-A0A673MBP5-F1
#
_cell.length_a   1.000
_cell.length_b   1.000
_cell.length_c   1.000
_cell.angle_alpha   90.00
_cell.angle_beta   90.00
_cell.angle_gamma   90.00
#
_symmetry.space_group_name_H-M   'P 1'
#
loop_
_entity.id
_entity.type
_entity.pdbx_description
1 polymer ?
#
loop_
_entity_poly.entity_id
_entity_poly.type
_entity_poly.pdbx_seq_one_letter_code
_entity_poly.pdbx_strand_id
1 'polypeptide(L)'
;MLSVNFPTRQIPGRADTEDWIVSRDKHRYDEIFYTLMPINGKVTGINAKREMMNSRLPNTVLGKIWKLADCDKDGMLDDEEFALAQHLIKIKLEGFELPIELPNHLVPPSHRKDPTADILYNHQED
;
A
#
# COMPACT_ATOMS: atom_id res chain seq x y z
N MET A 1 7.71 46.00 -11.24
CA MET A 1 7.72 44.54 -11.46
C MET A 1 7.24 43.90 -10.18
N LEU A 2 5.95 43.55 -10.11
CA LEU A 2 5.37 42.96 -8.91
C LEU A 2 5.59 41.44 -8.98
N SER A 3 6.47 40.93 -8.13
CA SER A 3 6.64 39.50 -7.92
C SER A 3 5.37 38.94 -7.30
N VAL A 4 4.61 38.19 -8.10
CA VAL A 4 3.50 37.37 -7.61
C VAL A 4 4.08 36.21 -6.81
N ASN A 5 4.04 36.33 -5.48
CA ASN A 5 4.27 35.20 -4.58
C ASN A 5 3.00 34.35 -4.60
N PHE A 6 3.03 33.26 -5.37
CA PHE A 6 2.00 32.24 -5.28
C PHE A 6 2.18 31.49 -3.95
N PRO A 7 1.20 31.49 -3.03
CA PRO A 7 1.22 30.52 -1.96
C PRO A 7 1.05 29.15 -2.64
N THR A 8 2.07 28.31 -2.57
CA THR A 8 1.96 26.89 -2.90
C THR A 8 0.84 26.34 -2.04
N ARG A 9 -0.35 26.21 -2.62
CA ARG A 9 -1.50 25.52 -2.03
C ARG A 9 -1.06 24.08 -1.86
N GLN A 10 -0.56 23.78 -0.66
CA GLN A 10 -0.31 22.43 -0.20
C GLN A 10 -1.68 21.74 -0.24
N ILE A 11 -1.89 20.97 -1.31
CA ILE A 11 -2.99 20.02 -1.44
C ILE A 11 -2.78 18.99 -0.32
N PRO A 12 -3.68 18.90 0.67
CA PRO A 12 -3.54 17.99 1.80
C PRO A 12 -3.93 16.57 1.41
N GLY A 13 -3.18 15.98 0.47
CA GLY A 13 -3.36 14.59 0.05
C GLY A 13 -2.22 14.05 -0.82
N ARG A 14 -1.06 14.73 -0.83
CA ARG A 14 0.11 14.32 -1.61
C ARG A 14 1.34 14.02 -0.74
N ALA A 15 1.36 14.50 0.50
CA ALA A 15 2.48 14.28 1.42
C ALA A 15 2.47 12.88 2.05
N ASP A 16 1.31 12.22 2.06
CA ASP A 16 1.08 10.94 2.74
C ASP A 16 1.64 9.76 1.93
N THR A 17 1.65 9.91 0.59
CA THR A 17 2.20 8.92 -0.36
C THR A 17 3.72 8.97 -0.49
N GLU A 18 4.37 10.08 -0.11
CA GLU A 18 5.83 10.24 -0.25
C GLU A 18 6.62 9.57 0.88
N ASP A 19 5.99 9.35 2.03
CA ASP A 19 6.56 8.61 3.17
C ASP A 19 6.47 7.09 3.00
N TRP A 20 5.55 6.60 2.17
CA TRP A 20 5.36 5.16 1.96
C TRP A 20 6.49 4.58 1.10
N ILE A 21 7.30 3.68 1.68
CA ILE A 21 8.50 3.13 1.01
C ILE A 21 8.16 2.44 -0.32
N VAL A 22 7.02 1.77 -0.38
CA VAL A 22 6.55 1.04 -1.56
C VAL A 22 6.25 1.99 -2.73
N SER A 23 5.87 3.24 -2.44
CA SER A 23 5.56 4.28 -3.45
C SER A 23 6.69 4.47 -4.46
N ARG A 24 7.95 4.28 -4.04
CA ARG A 24 9.14 4.38 -4.91
C ARG A 24 9.16 3.35 -6.02
N ASP A 25 8.74 2.12 -5.73
CA ASP A 25 8.70 1.00 -6.67
C ASP A 25 7.28 0.76 -7.24
N LYS A 26 6.27 1.53 -6.79
CA LYS A 26 4.85 1.35 -7.15
C LYS A 26 4.62 1.28 -8.65
N HIS A 27 5.26 2.14 -9.44
CA HIS A 27 5.11 2.13 -10.90
C HIS A 27 5.37 0.74 -11.52
N ARG A 28 6.35 -0.01 -11.00
CA ARG A 28 6.70 -1.37 -11.48
C ARG A 28 5.64 -2.39 -11.10
N TYR A 29 5.05 -2.22 -9.92
CA TYR A 29 4.00 -3.10 -9.43
C TYR A 29 2.68 -2.81 -10.14
N ASP A 30 2.40 -1.55 -10.45
CA ASP A 30 1.22 -1.13 -11.22
C ASP A 30 1.21 -1.77 -12.62
N GLU A 31 2.36 -1.85 -13.30
CA GLU A 31 2.47 -2.55 -14.59
C GLU A 31 2.02 -4.02 -14.50
N ILE A 32 2.43 -4.72 -13.43
CA ILE A 32 2.03 -6.11 -13.18
C ILE A 32 0.55 -6.15 -12.80
N PHE A 33 0.09 -5.24 -11.93
CA PHE A 33 -1.28 -5.12 -11.49
C PHE A 33 -2.25 -5.03 -12.67
N TYR A 34 -1.99 -4.12 -13.62
CA TYR A 34 -2.82 -3.97 -14.82
C TYR A 34 -2.76 -5.19 -15.75
N THR A 35 -1.64 -5.91 -15.77
CA THR A 35 -1.51 -7.18 -16.51
C THR A 35 -2.40 -8.28 -15.93
N LEU A 36 -2.73 -8.22 -14.64
CA LEU A 36 -3.63 -9.17 -13.97
C LEU A 36 -5.13 -8.87 -14.19
N MET A 37 -5.44 -7.88 -15.02
CA MET A 37 -6.80 -7.46 -15.38
C MET A 37 -7.65 -7.16 -14.13
N PRO A 38 -7.35 -6.07 -13.40
CA PRO A 38 -8.09 -5.69 -12.21
C PRO A 38 -9.55 -5.41 -12.57
N ILE A 39 -10.47 -5.87 -11.72
CA ILE A 39 -11.91 -5.62 -11.84
C ILE A 39 -12.25 -4.55 -10.82
N ASN A 40 -12.78 -3.42 -11.29
CA ASN A 40 -13.18 -2.31 -10.41
C ASN A 40 -12.05 -1.73 -9.56
N GLY A 41 -10.81 -1.73 -10.10
CA GLY A 41 -9.63 -1.25 -9.39
C GLY A 41 -9.05 -2.23 -8.37
N LYS A 42 -9.51 -3.50 -8.36
CA LYS A 42 -8.96 -4.55 -7.50
C LYS A 42 -8.64 -5.82 -8.29
N VAL A 43 -7.53 -6.47 -7.97
CA VAL A 43 -7.19 -7.79 -8.48
C VAL A 43 -7.80 -8.84 -7.55
N THR A 44 -8.50 -9.81 -8.13
CA THR A 44 -9.06 -10.92 -7.36
C THR A 44 -7.95 -11.75 -6.70
N GLY A 45 -8.20 -12.29 -5.52
CA GLY A 45 -7.17 -13.08 -4.83
C GLY A 45 -6.71 -14.31 -5.60
N ILE A 46 -7.49 -14.84 -6.55
CA ILE A 46 -7.03 -15.91 -7.44
C ILE A 46 -5.92 -15.41 -8.37
N ASN A 47 -6.10 -14.25 -9.00
CA ASN A 47 -5.12 -13.67 -9.92
C ASN A 47 -3.87 -13.20 -9.19
N ALA A 48 -4.04 -12.49 -8.08
CA ALA A 48 -2.92 -12.03 -7.28
C ALA A 48 -2.13 -13.21 -6.71
N LYS A 49 -2.79 -14.23 -6.14
CA LYS A 49 -2.11 -15.43 -5.64
C LYS A 49 -1.36 -16.18 -6.75
N ARG A 50 -1.90 -16.24 -7.96
CA ARG A 50 -1.20 -16.83 -9.13
C ARG A 50 0.10 -16.06 -9.41
N GLU A 51 0.05 -14.73 -9.39
CA GLU A 51 1.24 -13.90 -9.59
C GLU A 51 2.25 -14.06 -8.46
N MET A 52 1.80 -14.09 -7.21
CA MET A 52 2.67 -14.34 -6.06
C MET A 52 3.37 -15.70 -6.16
N MET A 53 2.69 -16.75 -6.66
CA MET A 53 3.30 -18.05 -6.91
C MET A 53 4.39 -18.03 -8.00
N ASN A 54 4.29 -17.13 -8.98
CA ASN A 54 5.34 -16.98 -10.01
C ASN A 54 6.69 -16.57 -9.40
N SER A 55 6.67 -15.97 -8.21
CA SER A 55 7.87 -15.56 -7.48
C SER A 55 8.67 -16.72 -6.86
N ARG A 56 8.18 -17.97 -6.99
CA ARG A 56 8.84 -19.21 -6.50
C ARG A 56 9.08 -19.26 -4.99
N LEU A 57 8.35 -18.46 -4.22
CA LEU A 57 8.40 -18.50 -2.77
C LEU A 57 7.54 -19.65 -2.21
N PRO A 58 7.87 -20.18 -1.02
CA PRO A 58 7.07 -21.22 -0.37
C PRO A 58 5.64 -20.74 -0.08
N ASN A 59 4.65 -21.62 -0.21
CA ASN A 59 3.23 -21.29 0.09
C ASN A 59 3.04 -20.72 1.50
N THR A 60 3.81 -21.18 2.48
CA THR A 60 3.78 -20.66 3.86
C THR A 60 4.17 -19.18 3.91
N VAL A 61 5.15 -18.78 3.10
CA VAL A 61 5.62 -17.39 3.00
C VAL A 61 4.59 -16.55 2.24
N LEU A 62 4.09 -17.05 1.10
CA LEU A 62 3.05 -16.37 0.33
C LEU A 62 1.79 -16.11 1.16
N GLY A 63 1.38 -17.07 2.00
CA GLY A 63 0.24 -16.89 2.90
C GLY A 63 0.48 -15.84 3.99
N LYS A 64 1.72 -15.65 4.44
CA LYS A 64 2.06 -14.55 5.36
C LYS A 64 2.01 -13.20 4.64
N ILE A 65 2.60 -13.11 3.45
CA ILE A 65 2.59 -11.89 2.64
C ILE A 65 1.16 -11.48 2.33
N TRP A 66 0.30 -12.42 1.92
CA TRP A 66 -1.11 -12.16 1.67
C TRP A 66 -1.78 -11.51 2.87
N LYS A 67 -1.63 -12.11 4.06
CA LYS A 67 -2.24 -11.59 5.30
C LYS A 67 -1.71 -10.22 5.72
N LEU A 68 -0.50 -9.87 5.31
CA LEU A 68 0.10 -8.56 5.59
C LEU A 68 -0.34 -7.52 4.56
N ALA A 69 -0.54 -7.92 3.31
CA ALA A 69 -0.94 -7.03 2.22
C ALA A 69 -2.43 -6.70 2.23
N ASP A 70 -3.28 -7.71 2.46
CA ASP A 70 -4.74 -7.65 2.52
C ASP A 70 -5.17 -6.98 3.83
N CYS A 71 -5.20 -5.64 3.82
CA CYS A 71 -5.42 -4.80 5.00
C CYS A 71 -6.90 -4.74 5.37
N ASP A 72 -7.77 -4.69 4.35
CA ASP A 72 -9.23 -4.67 4.51
C ASP A 72 -9.85 -6.08 4.65
N LYS A 73 -9.07 -7.14 4.35
CA LYS A 73 -9.48 -8.56 4.44
C LYS A 73 -10.67 -8.88 3.54
N ASP A 74 -10.79 -8.18 2.41
CA ASP A 74 -11.85 -8.41 1.44
C ASP A 74 -11.56 -9.60 0.50
N GLY A 75 -10.33 -10.13 0.53
CA GLY A 75 -9.88 -11.25 -0.30
C GLY A 75 -9.53 -10.88 -1.74
N MET A 76 -9.50 -9.58 -2.03
CA MET A 76 -8.97 -8.95 -3.23
C MET A 76 -7.76 -8.11 -2.82
N LEU A 77 -7.06 -7.55 -3.80
CA LEU A 77 -5.99 -6.60 -3.53
C LEU A 77 -6.18 -5.41 -4.45
N ASP A 78 -6.28 -4.21 -3.88
CA ASP A 78 -6.17 -2.98 -4.66
C ASP A 78 -4.73 -2.73 -5.14
N ASP A 79 -4.51 -1.61 -5.83
CA ASP A 79 -3.20 -1.28 -6.39
C ASP A 79 -2.14 -1.02 -5.30
N GLU A 80 -2.53 -0.48 -4.13
CA GLU A 80 -1.62 -0.24 -3.02
C GLU A 80 -1.29 -1.53 -2.26
N GLU A 81 -2.30 -2.35 -1.98
CA GLU A 81 -2.15 -3.66 -1.33
C GLU A 81 -1.35 -4.63 -2.22
N PHE A 82 -1.60 -4.63 -3.53
CA PHE A 82 -0.82 -5.42 -4.47
C PHE A 82 0.64 -4.96 -4.54
N ALA A 83 0.88 -3.65 -4.58
CA ALA A 83 2.22 -3.09 -4.52
C ALA A 83 2.94 -3.50 -3.22
N LEU A 84 2.23 -3.50 -2.08
CA LEU A 84 2.77 -3.98 -0.81
C LEU A 84 3.11 -5.48 -0.85
N ALA A 85 2.23 -6.31 -1.41
CA ALA A 85 2.48 -7.75 -1.57
C ALA A 85 3.75 -8.00 -2.39
N GLN A 86 3.90 -7.32 -3.53
CA GLN A 86 5.07 -7.45 -4.39
C GLN A 86 6.34 -6.92 -3.74
N HIS A 87 6.24 -5.86 -2.94
CA HIS A 87 7.37 -5.34 -2.17
C HIS A 87 7.86 -6.35 -1.12
N LEU A 88 6.95 -6.98 -0.37
CA LEU A 88 7.28 -8.02 0.59
C LEU A 88 7.90 -9.26 -0.08
N ILE A 89 7.40 -9.64 -1.26
CA ILE A 89 8.01 -10.70 -2.07
C ILE A 89 9.44 -10.33 -2.43
N LYS A 90 9.67 -9.11 -2.92
CA LYS A 90 11.00 -8.60 -3.28
C LYS A 90 11.96 -8.65 -2.09
N ILE A 91 11.56 -8.12 -0.92
CA ILE A 91 12.35 -8.19 0.32
C ILE A 91 12.73 -9.64 0.64
N LYS A 92 11.79 -10.57 0.50
CA LYS A 92 12.05 -11.98 0.76
C LYS A 92 12.99 -12.63 -0.26
N LEU A 93 12.89 -12.24 -1.53
CA LEU A 93 13.80 -12.68 -2.59
C LEU A 93 15.21 -12.11 -2.44
N GLU A 94 15.33 -10.89 -1.88
CA GLU A 94 16.61 -10.28 -1.51
C GLU A 94 17.28 -10.97 -0.30
N GLY A 95 16.58 -11.92 0.35
CA GLY A 95 17.10 -12.71 1.46
C GLY A 95 16.75 -12.16 2.84
N PHE A 96 16.00 -11.06 2.92
CA PHE A 96 15.52 -10.52 4.18
C PHE A 96 14.34 -11.33 4.75
N GLU A 97 14.12 -11.21 6.05
CA GLU A 97 12.97 -11.83 6.71
C GLU A 97 11.72 -10.94 6.62
N LEU A 98 10.57 -11.59 6.49
CA LEU A 98 9.29 -10.88 6.50
C LEU A 98 8.96 -10.43 7.93
N PRO A 99 8.48 -9.19 8.12
CA PRO A 99 8.04 -8.75 9.43
C PRO A 99 6.83 -9.58 9.88
N ILE A 100 6.69 -9.77 11.20
CA ILE A 100 5.56 -10.51 11.80
C ILE A 100 4.28 -9.69 11.70
N GLU A 101 4.40 -8.37 11.78
CA GLU A 101 3.32 -7.39 11.71
C GLU A 101 3.71 -6.30 10.72
N LEU A 102 2.73 -5.74 10.00
CA LEU A 102 2.98 -4.71 9.01
C LEU A 102 3.39 -3.41 9.72
N PRO A 103 4.64 -2.93 9.59
CA PRO A 103 5.03 -1.69 10.25
C PRO A 103 4.36 -0.48 9.61
N ASN A 104 4.11 0.58 10.38
CA ASN A 104 3.35 1.76 9.95
C ASN A 104 3.87 2.41 8.65
N HIS A 105 5.17 2.33 8.37
CA HIS A 105 5.79 2.89 7.16
C HIS A 105 5.58 2.02 5.90
N LEU A 106 5.12 0.77 6.06
CA LEU A 106 4.69 -0.11 4.96
C LEU A 106 3.17 -0.15 4.81
N VAL A 107 2.39 0.37 5.77
CA VAL A 107 0.94 0.46 5.67
C VAL A 107 0.56 1.43 4.55
N PRO A 108 -0.30 1.00 3.58
CA PRO A 108 -0.80 1.88 2.54
C PRO A 108 -1.43 3.13 3.14
N PRO A 109 -1.18 4.33 2.58
CA PRO A 109 -1.73 5.57 3.13
C PRO A 109 -3.25 5.55 3.23
N SER A 110 -3.95 4.93 2.26
CA SER A 110 -5.42 4.79 2.30
C SER A 110 -5.94 3.94 3.46
N HIS A 111 -5.07 3.10 4.04
CA HIS A 111 -5.38 2.18 5.14
C HIS A 111 -4.79 2.65 6.48
N ARG A 112 -4.04 3.75 6.51
CA ARG A 112 -3.58 4.36 7.76
C ARG A 112 -4.80 4.92 8.49
N LYS A 113 -5.22 4.26 9.57
CA LYS A 113 -6.23 4.80 10.49
C LYS A 113 -5.66 6.07 11.11
N ASP A 114 -6.03 7.22 10.57
CA ASP A 114 -5.65 8.53 11.06
C ASP A 114 -6.22 8.72 12.49
N PRO A 115 -5.40 8.73 13.55
CA PRO A 115 -5.89 8.94 14.92
C PRO A 115 -6.29 10.41 15.16
N THR A 116 -6.01 11.31 14.23
CA THR A 116 -6.22 12.75 14.38
C THR A 116 -7.64 13.21 14.05
N ALA A 117 -8.46 12.39 13.39
CA ALA A 117 -9.86 12.70 13.16
C ALA A 117 -10.71 12.69 14.44
N ASP A 118 -10.35 11.89 15.46
CA ASP A 118 -11.13 11.74 16.70
C ASP A 118 -10.87 12.88 17.71
N ILE A 119 -9.68 13.49 17.68
CA ILE A 119 -9.29 14.53 18.66
C ILE A 119 -9.88 15.91 18.32
N LEU A 120 -10.19 16.19 17.05
CA LEU A 120 -10.68 17.51 16.62
C LEU A 120 -12.20 17.70 16.83
N TYR A 121 -12.96 16.66 17.19
CA TYR A 121 -14.41 16.73 17.35
C TYR A 121 -14.90 16.84 18.81
N ASN A 122 -14.02 16.72 19.80
CA ASN A 122 -14.42 16.61 21.21
C ASN A 122 -14.10 17.84 22.10
N HIS A 123 -13.78 19.01 21.54
CA HIS A 123 -13.35 20.16 22.37
C HIS A 123 -13.99 21.50 22.00
N GLN A 124 -15.30 21.55 21.79
CA GLN A 124 -15.99 22.83 21.62
C GLN A 124 -17.43 22.83 22.14
N GLU A 125 -17.66 22.66 23.45
CA GLU A 125 -18.84 23.22 24.14
C GLU A 125 -18.49 23.52 25.61
N ASP A 126 -17.99 24.74 25.87
CA ASP A 126 -18.11 25.46 27.15
C ASP A 126 -18.79 26.80 26.85
#